data_AF-A0A0S9MU90-F1
#
_entry.id   AF-A0A0S9MU90-F1
#
_cell.length_a   1.000
_cell.length_b   1.000
_cell.length_c   1.000
_cell.angle_alpha   90.00
_cell.angle_beta   90.00
_cell.angle_gamma   90.00
#
_symmetry.space_group_name_H-M   'P 1'
#
loop_
_entity.id
_entity.type
_entity.pdbx_description
1 polymer ?
#
loop_
_entity_poly.entity_id
_entity_poly.type
_entity_poly.pdbx_seq_one_letter_code
_entity_poly.pdbx_strand_id
1 'polypeptide(L)'
;MAYEKALLQAPESVRERVSVFTSYANPSTGQWFLRSASGVELWRTPLPPPPASAAAQPMPRVEAKAQQNYDMVRKLGLANSEAVQAISENVLALLQRVERLEAEVSEARARMDLERRGITFRGIWQVAIDYEQGAIVTYSERAYVASKAIRSGGQPPSRNGSGWLHMFDQSEVPR
;
A
#
# COMPACT_ATOMS: atom_id res chain seq x y z
N MET A 1 15.69 3.65 16.21
CA MET A 1 16.67 4.17 15.21
C MET A 1 16.30 3.84 13.76
N ALA A 2 15.87 2.62 13.39
CA ALA A 2 15.51 2.29 12.00
C ALA A 2 14.12 2.81 11.57
N TYR A 3 13.11 2.70 12.44
CA TYR A 3 11.73 3.12 12.18
C TYR A 3 11.56 4.64 11.95
N GLU A 4 12.29 5.44 12.72
CA GLU A 4 12.29 6.91 12.60
C GLU A 4 12.90 7.37 11.26
N LYS A 5 13.93 6.65 10.76
CA LYS A 5 14.48 6.87 9.41
C LYS A 5 13.52 6.45 8.30
N ALA A 6 12.76 5.37 8.48
CA ALA A 6 11.77 4.91 7.50
C ALA A 6 10.58 5.89 7.38
N LEU A 7 10.12 6.45 8.50
CA LEU A 7 9.09 7.50 8.52
C LEU A 7 9.55 8.80 7.84
N LEU A 8 10.82 9.18 8.00
CA LEU A 8 11.43 10.33 7.32
C LEU A 8 11.54 10.16 5.79
N GLN A 9 11.37 8.95 5.26
CA GLN A 9 11.37 8.66 3.83
C GLN A 9 9.97 8.38 3.26
N ALA A 10 8.95 8.23 4.12
CA ALA A 10 7.58 7.98 3.69
C ALA A 10 6.91 9.26 3.14
N PRO A 11 5.95 9.15 2.20
CA PRO A 11 5.13 10.27 1.72
C PRO A 11 4.35 10.96 2.86
N GLU A 12 4.08 12.26 2.72
CA GLU A 12 3.41 13.07 3.76
C GLU A 12 2.01 12.53 4.11
N SER A 13 1.26 12.02 3.12
CA SER A 13 -0.04 11.34 3.30
C SER A 13 0.02 10.11 4.21
N VAL A 14 1.16 9.42 4.24
CA VAL A 14 1.39 8.26 5.13
C VAL A 14 1.79 8.74 6.53
N ARG A 15 2.56 9.82 6.62
CA ARG A 15 2.96 10.42 7.91
C ARG A 15 1.78 11.00 8.68
N GLU A 16 0.84 11.64 7.99
CA GLU A 16 -0.35 12.24 8.62
C GLU A 16 -1.33 11.18 9.17
N ARG A 17 -1.36 9.99 8.56
CA ARG A 17 -2.30 8.91 8.93
C ARG A 17 -1.75 7.99 10.02
N VAL A 18 -0.43 7.91 10.17
CA VAL A 18 0.21 7.13 11.22
C VAL A 18 0.42 8.02 12.45
N SER A 19 -0.42 7.87 13.47
CA SER A 19 -0.11 8.39 14.80
C SER A 19 1.09 7.61 15.37
N VAL A 20 2.28 8.11 15.10
CA VAL A 20 3.53 7.49 15.57
C VAL A 20 3.70 7.78 17.05
N PHE A 21 3.72 6.73 17.86
CA PHE A 21 4.17 6.82 19.25
C PHE A 21 5.61 6.33 19.34
N THR A 22 6.53 7.23 19.67
CA THR A 22 7.93 6.87 19.97
C THR A 22 8.05 6.65 21.47
N SER A 23 8.49 5.45 21.87
CA SER A 23 8.82 5.17 23.27
C SER A 23 10.22 5.66 23.60
N TYR A 24 10.40 6.43 24.66
CA TYR A 24 11.73 6.76 25.19
C TYR A 24 11.75 6.65 26.72
N ALA A 25 12.91 6.30 27.27
CA ALA A 25 13.13 6.25 28.71
C ALA A 25 13.71 7.59 29.19
N ASN A 26 13.15 8.17 30.24
CA ASN A 26 13.76 9.31 30.91
C ASN A 26 14.92 8.80 31.79
N PRO A 27 16.17 9.20 31.50
CA PRO A 27 17.33 8.71 32.22
C PRO A 27 17.38 9.16 33.69
N SER A 28 16.67 10.23 34.08
CA SER A 28 16.66 10.72 35.47
C SER A 28 15.59 10.07 36.35
N THR A 29 14.50 9.55 35.77
CA THR A 29 13.38 8.96 36.52
C THR A 29 13.16 7.47 36.26
N GLY A 30 13.82 6.89 35.25
CA GLY A 30 13.60 5.49 34.83
C GLY A 30 12.21 5.24 34.25
N GLN A 31 11.44 6.29 33.98
CA GLN A 31 10.08 6.22 33.45
C GLN A 31 10.11 6.12 31.92
N TRP A 32 9.19 5.32 31.38
CA TRP A 32 9.00 5.17 29.94
C TRP A 32 7.86 6.06 29.47
N PHE A 33 8.13 6.87 28.46
CA PHE A 33 7.19 7.80 27.86
C PHE A 33 6.83 7.35 26.45
N LEU A 34 5.55 7.45 26.10
CA LEU A 34 5.09 7.36 24.71
C LEU A 34 4.79 8.77 24.24
N ARG A 35 5.53 9.24 23.24
CA ARG A 35 5.31 10.54 22.62
C ARG A 35 4.72 10.36 21.24
N SER A 36 3.55 10.94 21.01
CA SER A 36 3.01 11.05 19.66
C SER A 36 3.87 11.98 18.80
N ALA A 37 3.85 11.82 17.48
CA ALA A 37 4.44 12.78 16.54
C ALA A 37 3.88 14.21 16.71
N SER A 38 2.67 14.34 17.27
CA SER A 38 2.01 15.61 17.62
C SER A 38 2.38 16.18 19.01
N GLY A 39 3.25 15.51 19.77
CA GLY A 39 3.76 16.00 21.06
C GLY A 39 2.89 15.68 22.28
N VAL A 40 1.89 14.80 22.17
CA VAL A 40 1.03 14.39 23.28
C VAL A 40 1.69 13.23 24.04
N GLU A 41 1.94 13.42 25.35
CA GLU A 41 2.48 12.39 26.25
C GLU A 41 1.34 11.62 26.93
N LEU A 42 1.31 10.28 26.77
CA LEU A 42 0.35 9.40 27.44
C LEU A 42 0.99 8.71 28.65
N TRP A 43 0.40 8.91 29.83
CA TRP A 43 0.91 8.47 31.13
C TRP A 43 0.72 6.96 31.41
N ARG A 44 1.74 6.32 32.01
CA ARG A 44 1.53 5.23 32.99
C ARG A 44 2.68 5.10 33.99
N THR A 45 2.33 4.50 35.14
CA THR A 45 2.97 4.47 36.47
C THR A 45 4.50 4.32 36.53
N PRO A 46 5.18 4.92 37.54
CA PRO A 46 6.63 4.84 37.70
C PRO A 46 7.10 3.39 37.86
N LEU A 47 8.20 3.03 37.18
CA LEU A 47 8.97 1.84 37.52
C LEU A 47 9.51 2.05 38.96
N PRO A 48 9.33 1.11 39.89
CA PRO A 48 9.95 1.24 41.20
C PRO A 48 11.48 1.29 41.02
N PRO A 49 12.19 2.24 41.67
CA PRO A 49 13.64 2.28 41.59
C PRO A 49 14.21 0.95 42.11
N PRO A 50 15.33 0.46 41.55
CA PRO A 50 16.03 -0.67 42.15
C PRO A 50 16.31 -0.34 43.62
N PRO A 51 16.15 -1.31 44.55
CA PRO A 51 16.32 -1.04 45.97
C PRO A 51 17.71 -0.44 46.19
N ALA A 52 17.74 0.81 46.64
CA ALA A 52 18.97 1.47 47.02
C ALA A 52 19.64 0.60 48.08
N SER A 53 20.95 0.39 47.93
CA SER A 53 21.83 -0.30 48.87
C SER A 53 21.66 0.27 50.28
N ALA A 54 20.68 -0.21 51.03
CA ALA A 54 20.42 0.11 52.42
C ALA A 54 20.93 -1.06 53.24
N ALA A 55 21.93 -0.76 54.07
CA ALA A 55 22.57 -1.68 54.98
C ALA A 55 21.56 -2.46 55.85
N ALA A 56 21.96 -3.69 56.19
CA ALA A 56 21.44 -4.57 57.25
C ALA A 56 20.18 -5.42 56.95
N GLN A 57 20.37 -6.58 56.32
CA GLN A 57 20.16 -7.96 56.85
C GLN A 57 20.20 -9.01 55.72
N PRO A 58 20.86 -10.18 55.87
CA PRO A 58 21.00 -11.16 54.80
C PRO A 58 19.75 -12.03 54.68
N MET A 59 18.83 -11.70 53.77
CA MET A 59 17.73 -12.58 53.37
C MET A 59 17.79 -12.83 51.85
N PRO A 60 18.71 -13.69 51.37
CA PRO A 60 18.99 -13.90 49.94
C PRO A 60 17.76 -14.37 49.13
N ARG A 61 16.75 -14.95 49.80
CA ARG A 61 15.55 -15.49 49.15
C ARG A 61 14.53 -14.43 48.71
N VAL A 62 14.51 -13.27 49.37
CA VAL A 62 13.59 -12.16 49.03
C VAL A 62 14.14 -11.35 47.85
N GLU A 63 15.45 -11.08 47.85
CA GLU A 63 16.15 -10.41 46.75
C GLU A 63 16.12 -11.25 45.46
N ALA A 64 16.29 -12.57 45.55
CA ALA A 64 16.21 -13.47 44.40
C ALA A 64 14.83 -13.44 43.71
N LYS A 65 13.74 -13.38 44.49
CA LYS A 65 12.37 -13.25 43.94
C LYS A 65 12.13 -11.87 43.32
N ALA A 66 12.66 -10.81 43.92
CA ALA A 66 12.56 -9.46 43.37
C ALA A 66 13.31 -9.35 42.03
N GLN A 67 14.52 -9.91 41.94
CA GLN A 67 15.31 -9.95 40.71
C GLN A 67 14.61 -10.78 39.62
N GLN A 68 14.07 -11.95 39.98
CA GLN A 68 13.30 -12.78 39.06
C GLN A 68 12.09 -12.04 38.48
N ASN A 69 11.36 -11.29 39.31
CA ASN A 69 10.21 -10.50 38.86
C ASN A 69 10.65 -9.36 37.92
N TYR A 70 11.75 -8.67 38.24
CA TYR A 70 12.31 -7.62 37.39
C TYR A 70 12.71 -8.16 36.01
N ASP A 71 13.44 -9.29 35.97
CA ASP A 71 13.85 -9.92 34.73
C ASP A 71 12.65 -10.39 33.89
N MET A 72 11.59 -10.88 34.55
CA MET A 72 10.35 -11.27 33.89
C MET A 72 9.64 -10.07 33.25
N VAL A 73 9.45 -8.97 33.98
CA VAL A 73 8.81 -7.75 33.43
C VAL A 73 9.64 -7.20 32.27
N ARG A 74 10.97 -7.21 32.38
CA ARG A 74 11.86 -6.78 31.30
C ARG A 74 11.70 -7.62 30.03
N LYS A 75 11.67 -8.96 30.16
CA LYS A 75 11.45 -9.87 29.02
C LYS A 75 10.10 -9.65 28.36
N LEU A 76 9.05 -9.44 29.16
CA LEU A 76 7.72 -9.12 28.64
C LEU A 76 7.71 -7.78 27.90
N GLY A 77 8.40 -6.76 28.42
CA GLY A 77 8.54 -5.47 27.74
C GLY A 77 9.25 -5.57 26.39
N LEU A 78 10.34 -6.34 26.32
CA LEU A 78 11.07 -6.62 25.08
C LEU A 78 10.19 -7.35 24.06
N ALA A 79 9.57 -8.47 24.46
CA ALA A 79 8.68 -9.24 23.58
C ALA A 79 7.50 -8.40 23.07
N ASN A 80 6.94 -7.53 23.91
CA ASN A 80 5.87 -6.62 23.50
C ASN A 80 6.37 -5.57 22.50
N SER A 81 7.59 -5.04 22.68
CA SER A 81 8.19 -4.08 21.73
C SER A 81 8.45 -4.71 20.36
N GLU A 82 8.92 -5.96 20.31
CA GLU A 82 9.12 -6.70 19.07
C GLU A 82 7.79 -6.98 18.36
N ALA A 83 6.76 -7.39 19.11
CA ALA A 83 5.42 -7.61 18.56
C ALA A 83 4.81 -6.33 17.98
N VAL A 84 4.95 -5.20 18.68
CA VAL A 84 4.46 -3.90 18.19
C VAL A 84 5.21 -3.51 16.91
N GLN A 85 6.53 -3.70 16.86
CA GLN A 85 7.31 -3.39 15.66
C GLN A 85 6.87 -4.24 14.45
N ALA A 86 6.72 -5.55 14.63
CA ALA A 86 6.25 -6.44 13.57
C ALA A 86 4.84 -6.05 13.08
N ILE A 87 3.95 -5.66 13.99
CA ILE A 87 2.63 -5.14 13.63
C ILE A 87 2.75 -3.85 12.81
N SER A 88 3.59 -2.90 13.22
CA SER A 88 3.80 -1.65 12.48
C SER A 88 4.32 -1.89 11.07
N GLU A 89 5.28 -2.80 10.90
CA GLU A 89 5.80 -3.18 9.58
C GLU A 89 4.70 -3.79 8.69
N ASN A 90 3.88 -4.68 9.26
CA ASN A 90 2.74 -5.26 8.56
C ASN A 90 1.70 -4.19 8.16
N VAL A 91 1.40 -3.23 9.04
CA VAL A 91 0.46 -2.14 8.73
C VAL A 91 0.98 -1.28 7.58
N LEU A 92 2.26 -0.93 7.58
CA LEU A 92 2.87 -0.15 6.48
C LEU A 92 2.79 -0.91 5.15
N ALA A 93 3.09 -2.21 5.15
CA ALA A 93 3.00 -3.04 3.95
C ALA A 93 1.54 -3.14 3.43
N LEU A 94 0.57 -3.23 4.33
CA LEU A 94 -0.85 -3.25 3.97
C LEU A 94 -1.30 -1.92 3.37
N LEU A 95 -0.87 -0.79 3.93
CA LEU A 95 -1.19 0.53 3.38
C LEU A 95 -0.68 0.70 1.95
N GLN A 96 0.57 0.33 1.69
CA GLN A 96 1.14 0.35 0.34
C GLN A 96 0.38 -0.54 -0.64
N ARG A 97 -0.08 -1.71 -0.17
CA ARG A 97 -0.88 -2.61 -1.00
C ARG A 97 -2.26 -2.04 -1.31
N VAL A 98 -2.89 -1.35 -0.36
CA VAL A 98 -4.18 -0.68 -0.57
C VAL A 98 -4.04 0.42 -1.62
N GLU A 99 -3.04 1.28 -1.51
CA GLU A 99 -2.80 2.36 -2.50
C GLU A 99 -2.62 1.79 -3.91
N ARG A 100 -1.87 0.70 -4.05
CA ARG A 100 -1.70 0.00 -5.33
C ARG A 100 -3.03 -0.53 -5.86
N LEU A 101 -3.82 -1.20 -5.01
CA LEU A 101 -5.11 -1.76 -5.41
C LEU A 101 -6.11 -0.67 -5.80
N GLU A 102 -6.10 0.47 -5.11
CA GLU A 102 -6.93 1.63 -5.46
C GLU A 102 -6.59 2.15 -6.86
N ALA A 103 -5.30 2.22 -7.21
CA ALA A 103 -4.86 2.60 -8.56
C ALA A 103 -5.34 1.57 -9.60
N GLU A 104 -5.11 0.28 -9.38
CA GLU A 104 -5.55 -0.80 -10.29
C GLU A 104 -7.08 -0.80 -10.49
N VAL A 105 -7.85 -0.58 -9.42
CA VAL A 105 -9.31 -0.47 -9.50
C VAL A 105 -9.75 0.78 -10.28
N SER A 106 -9.04 1.90 -10.13
CA SER A 106 -9.36 3.13 -10.87
C SER A 106 -9.15 2.94 -12.38
N GLU A 107 -8.07 2.27 -12.78
CA GLU A 107 -7.78 1.95 -14.19
C GLU A 107 -8.79 0.95 -14.75
N ALA A 108 -9.12 -0.08 -13.98
CA ALA A 108 -10.14 -1.06 -14.37
C ALA A 108 -11.50 -0.39 -14.59
N ARG A 109 -11.88 0.55 -13.73
CA ARG A 109 -13.11 1.35 -13.90
C ARG A 109 -13.06 2.22 -15.14
N ALA A 110 -11.96 2.91 -15.40
CA ALA A 110 -11.78 3.71 -16.62
C ALA A 110 -11.91 2.84 -17.88
N ARG A 111 -11.31 1.64 -17.86
CA ARG A 111 -11.47 0.67 -18.94
C ARG A 111 -12.92 0.23 -19.12
N MET A 112 -13.62 -0.13 -18.04
CA MET A 112 -15.04 -0.50 -18.12
C MET A 112 -15.91 0.64 -18.67
N ASP A 113 -15.60 1.89 -18.35
CA ASP A 113 -16.33 3.04 -18.88
C ASP A 113 -16.11 3.24 -20.38
N LEU A 114 -14.92 2.92 -20.90
CA LEU A 114 -14.66 2.90 -22.35
C LEU A 114 -15.46 1.78 -23.03
N GLU A 115 -15.48 0.59 -22.42
CA GLU A 115 -16.28 -0.54 -22.92
C GLU A 115 -17.79 -0.22 -22.89
N ARG A 116 -18.30 0.43 -21.84
CA ARG A 116 -19.70 0.91 -21.77
C ARG A 116 -20.02 1.98 -22.81
N ARG A 117 -19.05 2.83 -23.16
CA ARG A 117 -19.18 3.80 -24.27
C ARG A 117 -19.04 3.13 -25.65
N GLY A 118 -18.82 1.82 -25.68
CA GLY A 118 -18.69 1.03 -26.89
C GLY A 118 -17.34 1.16 -27.58
N ILE A 119 -16.28 1.67 -26.93
CA ILE A 119 -14.97 1.84 -27.58
C ILE A 119 -13.99 0.79 -27.03
N THR A 120 -13.45 -0.07 -27.89
CA THR A 120 -12.51 -1.13 -27.46
C THR A 120 -11.41 -1.35 -28.48
N PHE A 121 -10.14 -1.07 -28.14
CA PHE A 121 -9.02 -1.36 -29.02
C PHE A 121 -8.68 -2.86 -29.03
N ARG A 122 -8.64 -3.47 -30.21
CA ARG A 122 -8.42 -4.92 -30.42
C ARG A 122 -7.12 -5.23 -31.19
N GLY A 123 -6.33 -4.22 -31.53
CA GLY A 123 -5.07 -4.40 -32.25
C GLY A 123 -5.27 -4.76 -33.72
N ILE A 124 -4.41 -5.62 -34.27
CA ILE A 124 -4.47 -6.00 -35.69
C ILE A 124 -5.75 -6.80 -35.97
N TRP A 125 -6.45 -6.48 -37.05
CA TRP A 125 -7.65 -7.20 -37.48
C TRP A 125 -7.33 -8.67 -37.80
N GLN A 126 -8.19 -9.59 -37.34
CA GLN A 126 -8.11 -11.02 -37.59
C GLN A 126 -9.49 -11.57 -37.95
N VAL A 127 -9.56 -12.42 -38.98
CA VAL A 127 -10.82 -13.00 -39.46
C VAL A 127 -11.51 -13.93 -38.44
N ALA A 128 -10.73 -14.55 -37.53
CA ALA A 128 -11.24 -15.53 -36.56
C ALA A 128 -11.81 -14.92 -35.26
N ILE A 129 -11.87 -13.59 -35.16
CA ILE A 129 -12.28 -12.88 -33.93
C ILE A 129 -13.64 -12.20 -34.13
N ASP A 130 -14.51 -12.30 -33.12
CA ASP A 130 -15.74 -11.50 -33.02
C ASP A 130 -15.41 -10.10 -32.49
N TYR A 131 -15.91 -9.06 -33.18
CA TYR A 131 -15.73 -7.67 -32.82
C TYR A 131 -17.07 -7.04 -32.42
N GLU A 132 -17.12 -6.41 -31.25
CA GLU A 132 -18.30 -5.66 -30.82
C GLU A 132 -18.38 -4.29 -31.51
N GLN A 133 -19.56 -3.65 -31.46
CA GLN A 133 -19.70 -2.29 -31.96
C GLN A 133 -18.71 -1.36 -31.25
N GLY A 134 -18.04 -0.53 -32.04
CA GLY A 134 -16.99 0.40 -31.65
C GLY A 134 -15.66 -0.23 -31.24
N ALA A 135 -15.46 -1.52 -31.57
CA ALA A 135 -14.13 -2.11 -31.58
C ALA A 135 -13.22 -1.42 -32.61
N ILE A 136 -12.00 -1.06 -32.20
CA ILE A 136 -10.99 -0.41 -33.03
C ILE A 136 -9.92 -1.44 -33.42
N VAL A 137 -9.63 -1.55 -34.71
CA VAL A 137 -8.59 -2.43 -35.25
C VAL A 137 -7.65 -1.70 -36.20
N THR A 138 -6.45 -2.25 -36.37
CA THR A 138 -5.53 -1.86 -37.45
C THR A 138 -5.56 -2.88 -38.58
N TYR A 139 -5.67 -2.41 -39.81
CA TYR A 139 -5.63 -3.25 -41.01
C TYR A 139 -5.00 -2.47 -42.15
N SER A 140 -3.98 -3.03 -42.81
CA SER A 140 -3.26 -2.38 -43.92
C SER A 140 -2.82 -0.94 -43.60
N GLU A 141 -2.13 -0.75 -42.47
CA GLU A 141 -1.60 0.55 -41.98
C GLU A 141 -2.66 1.62 -41.66
N ARG A 142 -3.94 1.26 -41.66
CA ARG A 142 -5.06 2.14 -41.34
C ARG A 142 -5.80 1.68 -40.10
N ALA A 143 -6.39 2.63 -39.38
CA ALA A 143 -7.23 2.35 -38.22
C ALA A 143 -8.72 2.39 -38.62
N TYR A 144 -9.47 1.42 -38.12
CA TYR A 144 -10.92 1.29 -38.36
C TYR A 144 -11.67 1.05 -37.06
N VAL A 145 -12.91 1.55 -36.99
CA VAL A 145 -13.85 1.28 -35.90
C VAL A 145 -15.06 0.53 -36.42
N ALA A 146 -15.49 -0.51 -35.70
CA ALA A 146 -16.67 -1.28 -36.07
C ALA A 146 -17.94 -0.43 -35.86
N SER A 147 -18.74 -0.18 -36.89
CA SER A 147 -20.00 0.56 -36.74
C SER A 147 -21.14 -0.29 -36.17
N LYS A 148 -20.97 -1.61 -36.16
CA LYS A 148 -21.89 -2.62 -35.62
C LYS A 148 -21.08 -3.82 -35.11
N ALA A 149 -21.72 -4.75 -34.42
CA ALA A 149 -21.09 -6.03 -34.10
C ALA A 149 -20.79 -6.82 -35.38
N ILE A 150 -19.58 -7.37 -35.47
CA ILE A 150 -19.05 -8.13 -36.60
C ILE A 150 -18.62 -9.50 -36.08
N ARG A 151 -19.19 -10.56 -36.64
CA ARG A 151 -18.82 -11.94 -36.31
C ARG A 151 -17.55 -12.35 -37.04
N SER A 152 -16.85 -13.31 -36.45
CA SER A 152 -15.78 -14.08 -37.10
C SER A 152 -16.23 -14.62 -38.46
N GLY A 153 -15.28 -14.67 -39.40
CA GLY A 153 -15.56 -14.90 -40.82
C GLY A 153 -16.11 -13.67 -41.57
N GLY A 154 -16.28 -12.54 -40.89
CA GLY A 154 -16.73 -11.27 -41.47
C GLY A 154 -15.75 -10.67 -42.47
N GLN A 155 -16.23 -9.70 -43.25
CA GLN A 155 -15.41 -9.00 -44.23
C GLN A 155 -14.31 -8.18 -43.55
N PRO A 156 -13.12 -8.06 -44.19
CA PRO A 156 -12.05 -7.22 -43.68
C PRO A 156 -12.46 -5.74 -43.62
N PRO A 157 -11.79 -4.94 -42.78
CA PRO A 157 -12.00 -3.51 -42.72
C PRO A 157 -11.79 -2.86 -44.08
N SER A 158 -12.81 -2.14 -44.54
CA SER A 158 -12.81 -1.46 -45.84
C SER A 158 -13.63 -0.18 -45.71
N ARG A 159 -13.40 0.78 -46.62
CA ARG A 159 -14.04 2.10 -46.57
C ARG A 159 -15.56 2.04 -46.79
N ASN A 160 -16.07 1.00 -47.46
CA ASN A 160 -17.45 0.93 -47.90
C ASN A 160 -18.09 -0.43 -47.58
N GLY A 161 -19.16 -0.41 -46.79
CA GLY A 161 -20.11 -1.54 -46.68
C GLY A 161 -19.70 -2.73 -45.80
N SER A 162 -18.44 -2.84 -45.35
CA SER A 162 -18.01 -3.98 -44.52
C SER A 162 -18.37 -3.90 -43.02
N GLY A 163 -19.11 -2.86 -42.61
CA GLY A 163 -19.42 -2.61 -41.19
C GLY A 163 -18.29 -1.94 -40.40
N TRP A 164 -17.24 -1.50 -41.11
CA TRP A 164 -16.10 -0.78 -40.55
C TRP A 164 -16.12 0.68 -41.03
N LEU A 165 -15.83 1.60 -40.13
CA LEU A 165 -15.63 3.02 -40.43
C LEU A 165 -14.14 3.33 -40.35
N HIS A 166 -13.64 4.04 -41.36
CA HIS A 166 -12.26 4.51 -41.38
C HIS A 166 -12.05 5.60 -40.33
N MET A 167 -11.05 5.45 -39.46
CA MET A 167 -10.68 6.46 -38.47
C MET A 167 -9.52 7.33 -38.96
N PHE A 168 -8.44 6.69 -39.43
CA PHE A 168 -7.18 7.37 -39.67
C PHE A 168 -6.28 6.59 -40.65
N ASP A 169 -5.53 7.32 -41.49
CA ASP A 169 -4.51 6.81 -42.40
C ASP A 169 -3.12 7.34 -42.01
N GLN A 170 -2.16 6.45 -41.77
CA GLN A 170 -0.79 6.84 -41.39
C GLN A 170 -0.05 7.66 -42.47
N SER A 171 -0.53 7.66 -43.71
CA SER A 171 0.01 8.53 -44.77
C SER A 171 -0.38 10.01 -44.64
N GLU A 172 -1.33 10.35 -43.75
CA GLU A 172 -1.79 11.73 -43.53
C GLU A 172 -0.98 12.50 -42.46
N VAL A 173 -0.06 11.84 -41.73
CA VAL A 173 0.88 12.55 -40.83
C VAL A 173 2.09 13.02 -41.64
N PRO A 174 2.35 14.33 -41.77
CA PRO A 174 3.59 14.83 -42.33
C PRO A 174 4.76 14.38 -41.42
N ARG A 175 5.77 13.74 -42.02
CA ARG A 175 7.00 13.35 -41.31
C ARG A 175 7.89 14.56 -41.04
#